data_AF-A0A645HN60-F1
#
_entry.id   AF-A0A645HN60-F1
#
_cell.length_a   1.000
_cell.length_b   1.000
_cell.length_c   1.000
_cell.angle_alpha   90.00
_cell.angle_beta   90.00
_cell.angle_gamma   90.00
#
_symmetry.space_group_name_H-M   'P 1'
#
loop_
_entity.id
_entity.type
_entity.pdbx_description
1 polymer ?
#
loop_
_entity_poly.entity_id
_entity_poly.type
_entity_poly.pdbx_seq_one_letter_code
_entity_poly.pdbx_strand_id
1 'polypeptide(L)'
;MIIAFLLIFFSLFDLLPKLKNLEFNKKYLPIGGLLSGFFGGLSGNQGALRSAFLIRVGLTKESFIATGIAIACLIDISRLSVYAENISNHHESLNWNLVILATLSAFIGAYFGNKMLKKMTISFLQKLVAIALIIFSVFLGIGIL
;
A
#
# COMPACT_ATOMS: atom_id res chain seq x y z
N MET A 1 9.89 -1.44 -15.55
CA MET A 1 11.32 -1.29 -15.17
C MET A 1 11.60 -0.09 -14.27
N ILE A 2 11.29 1.16 -14.64
CA ILE A 2 11.59 2.36 -13.79
C ILE A 2 10.92 2.27 -12.40
N ILE A 3 9.66 1.82 -12.35
CA ILE A 3 8.89 1.64 -11.12
C ILE A 3 9.48 0.56 -10.22
N ALA A 4 9.89 -0.58 -10.82
CA ALA A 4 10.56 -1.66 -10.09
C ALA A 4 11.88 -1.18 -9.46
N PHE A 5 12.66 -0.37 -10.19
CA PHE A 5 13.90 0.21 -9.68
C PHE A 5 13.65 1.20 -8.53
N LEU A 6 12.60 2.02 -8.63
CA LEU A 6 12.18 2.96 -7.58
C LEU A 6 11.77 2.20 -6.30
N LEU A 7 11.00 1.11 -6.45
CA LEU A 7 10.56 0.28 -5.33
C LEU A 7 11.73 -0.50 -4.70
N ILE A 8 12.64 -1.04 -5.51
CA ILE A 8 13.86 -1.70 -5.02
C ILE A 8 14.72 -0.69 -4.23
N PHE A 9 14.92 0.51 -4.75
CA PHE A 9 15.63 1.59 -4.06
C PHE A 9 15.00 1.87 -2.69
N PHE A 10 13.69 2.10 -2.61
CA PHE A 10 13.00 2.33 -1.33
C PHE A 10 13.06 1.12 -0.38
N SER A 11 12.96 -0.12 -0.89
CA SER A 11 13.02 -1.34 -0.07
C SER A 11 14.42 -1.64 0.48
N LEU A 12 15.48 -1.23 -0.22
CA LEU A 12 16.86 -1.34 0.25
C LEU A 12 17.12 -0.46 1.48
N PHE A 13 16.44 0.70 1.58
CA PHE A 13 16.48 1.51 2.80
C PHE A 13 15.91 0.76 4.00
N ASP A 14 14.88 -0.09 3.80
CA ASP A 14 14.24 -0.95 4.83
C ASP A 14 15.09 -2.14 5.27
N LEU A 15 15.88 -2.75 4.38
CA LEU A 15 16.76 -3.86 4.77
C LEU A 15 18.06 -3.39 5.44
N LEU A 16 18.55 -2.19 5.13
CA LEU A 16 19.84 -1.73 5.64
C LEU A 16 19.72 -1.19 7.09
N PRO A 17 20.32 -1.87 8.08
CA PRO A 17 20.21 -1.49 9.50
C PRO A 17 20.78 -0.10 9.80
N LYS A 18 21.74 0.39 9.00
CA LYS A 18 22.30 1.76 9.12
C LYS A 18 21.30 2.86 8.70
N LEU A 19 20.35 2.54 7.82
CA LEU A 19 19.31 3.47 7.36
C LEU A 19 18.02 3.31 8.18
N LYS A 20 17.90 2.25 9.00
CA LYS A 20 16.73 1.96 9.85
C LYS A 20 16.40 3.07 10.87
N ASN A 21 17.41 3.80 11.34
CA ASN A 21 17.26 4.90 12.30
C ASN A 21 17.04 6.28 11.64
N LEU A 22 16.98 6.36 10.31
CA LEU A 22 16.59 7.59 9.63
C LEU A 22 15.08 7.73 9.71
N GLU A 23 14.64 8.52 10.68
CA GLU A 23 13.26 8.97 10.79
C GLU A 23 13.09 10.26 9.98
N PHE A 24 12.11 10.28 9.08
CA PHE A 24 11.72 11.51 8.42
C PHE A 24 10.90 12.35 9.40
N ASN A 25 11.36 13.58 9.62
CA ASN A 25 10.60 14.54 10.38
C ASN A 25 9.21 14.74 9.73
N LYS A 26 8.16 14.76 10.55
CA LYS A 26 6.75 14.95 10.15
C LYS A 26 6.53 16.14 9.20
N LYS A 27 7.40 17.15 9.22
CA LYS A 27 7.37 18.27 8.24
C LYS A 27 7.42 17.85 6.77
N TYR A 28 7.93 16.66 6.46
CA TYR A 28 8.01 16.13 5.10
C TYR A 28 6.79 15.29 4.69
N LEU A 29 5.80 15.08 5.57
CA LEU A 29 4.56 14.35 5.27
C LEU A 29 3.83 14.88 4.02
N PRO A 30 3.65 16.21 3.81
CA PRO A 30 2.96 16.73 2.63
C PRO A 30 3.71 16.42 1.34
N ILE A 31 5.04 16.56 1.34
CA ILE A 31 5.90 16.29 0.19
C ILE A 31 5.94 14.80 -0.13
N GLY A 32 6.08 13.95 0.89
CA GLY A 32 6.03 12.50 0.74
C GLY A 32 4.68 12.01 0.24
N GLY A 33 3.58 12.63 0.70
CA GLY A 33 2.22 12.37 0.21
C GLY A 33 2.05 12.74 -1.26
N LEU A 34 2.54 13.92 -1.66
CA LEU A 34 2.54 14.36 -3.06
C LEU A 34 3.33 13.42 -3.98
N LEU A 35 4.57 13.09 -3.60
CA LEU A 35 5.42 12.20 -4.39
C LEU A 35 4.82 10.79 -4.45
N SER A 36 4.38 10.24 -3.32
CA SER A 36 3.74 8.92 -3.28
C SER A 36 2.43 8.89 -4.07
N GLY A 37 1.66 9.98 -4.07
CA GLY A 37 0.43 10.12 -4.85
C GLY A 37 0.71 10.20 -6.35
N PHE A 38 1.64 11.06 -6.77
CA PHE A 38 2.03 11.23 -8.16
C PHE A 38 2.59 9.94 -8.77
N PHE A 39 3.63 9.37 -8.16
CA PHE A 39 4.23 8.13 -8.63
C PHE A 39 3.29 6.94 -8.45
N GLY A 40 2.44 6.95 -7.42
CA GLY A 40 1.41 5.93 -7.22
C GLY A 40 0.33 5.93 -8.30
N GLY A 41 -0.13 7.11 -8.73
CA GLY A 41 -1.09 7.28 -9.82
C GLY A 41 -0.49 6.90 -11.18
N LEU A 42 0.77 7.29 -11.43
CA LEU A 42 1.47 6.97 -12.69
C LEU A 42 1.83 5.48 -12.80
N SER A 43 2.14 4.83 -11.69
CA SER A 43 2.59 3.43 -11.66
C SER A 43 1.49 2.40 -11.42
N GLY A 44 0.30 2.83 -10.99
CA GLY A 44 -0.75 1.95 -10.46
C GLY A 44 -0.44 1.31 -9.11
N ASN A 45 0.78 1.47 -8.56
CA ASN A 45 1.30 0.72 -7.41
C ASN A 45 1.47 1.59 -6.15
N GLN A 46 0.51 2.50 -5.93
CA GLN A 46 0.53 3.50 -4.86
C GLN A 46 0.70 2.92 -3.44
N GLY A 47 0.18 1.72 -3.18
CA GLY A 47 0.24 1.09 -1.87
C GLY A 47 1.68 0.81 -1.41
N ALA A 48 2.56 0.47 -2.35
CA ALA A 48 3.96 0.13 -2.07
C ALA A 48 4.79 1.36 -1.67
N LEU A 49 4.72 2.41 -2.50
CA LEU A 49 5.45 3.67 -2.27
C LEU A 49 4.98 4.38 -0.99
N ARG A 50 3.68 4.36 -0.72
CA ARG A 50 3.10 4.91 0.50
C ARG A 50 3.60 4.19 1.74
N SER A 51 3.58 2.86 1.71
CA SER A 51 4.01 2.03 2.85
C SER A 51 5.49 2.25 3.16
N ALA A 52 6.34 2.32 2.12
CA ALA A 52 7.76 2.62 2.26
C ALA A 52 8.03 4.02 2.85
N PHE A 53 7.18 5.01 2.56
CA PHE A 53 7.31 6.34 3.16
C PHE A 53 6.80 6.38 4.61
N LEU A 54 5.58 5.90 4.87
CA LEU A 54 4.94 5.98 6.18
C LEU A 54 5.67 5.20 7.27
N ILE A 55 6.35 4.11 6.90
CA ILE A 55 7.13 3.28 7.84
C ILE A 55 8.31 4.04 8.45
N ARG A 56 8.69 5.18 7.86
CA ARG A 56 9.83 6.03 8.24
C ARG A 56 9.47 7.29 8.98
N VAL A 57 8.19 7.54 9.24
CA VAL A 57 7.72 8.72 9.97
C VAL A 57 7.72 8.48 11.49
N GLY A 58 8.27 7.35 11.97
CA GLY A 58 8.31 7.00 13.40
C GLY A 58 6.92 6.69 13.97
N LEU A 59 5.99 6.22 13.12
CA LEU A 59 4.61 5.93 13.53
C LEU A 59 4.53 4.64 14.34
N THR A 60 3.59 4.59 15.29
CA THR A 60 3.20 3.33 15.94
C THR A 60 2.59 2.37 14.91
N LYS A 61 2.57 1.07 15.19
CA LYS A 61 1.96 0.08 14.29
C LYS A 61 0.49 0.42 13.98
N GLU A 62 -0.25 0.88 14.97
CA GLU A 62 -1.65 1.29 14.83
C GLU A 62 -1.76 2.53 13.95
N SER A 63 -0.93 3.55 14.17
CA SER A 63 -0.97 4.77 13.37
C SER A 63 -0.54 4.51 11.93
N PHE A 64 0.46 3.68 11.68
CA PHE A 64 0.88 3.29 10.33
C PHE A 64 -0.29 2.64 9.55
N ILE A 65 -0.97 1.69 10.19
CA ILE A 65 -2.08 0.96 9.57
C ILE A 65 -3.30 1.88 9.41
N ALA A 66 -3.67 2.64 10.44
CA ALA A 66 -4.81 3.54 10.39
C ALA A 66 -4.65 4.62 9.31
N THR A 67 -3.47 5.24 9.22
CA THR A 67 -3.18 6.23 8.17
C THR A 67 -3.21 5.58 6.78
N GLY A 68 -2.66 4.38 6.64
CA GLY A 68 -2.74 3.61 5.40
C GLY A 68 -4.18 3.32 4.98
N ILE A 69 -5.05 2.92 5.91
CA ILE A 69 -6.46 2.65 5.63
C ILE A 69 -7.21 3.93 5.27
N ALA A 70 -7.03 5.01 6.05
CA ALA A 70 -7.69 6.29 5.77
C ALA A 70 -7.35 6.82 4.37
N ILE A 71 -6.07 6.77 3.99
CA ILE A 71 -5.63 7.16 2.64
C ILE A 71 -6.25 6.23 1.58
N ALA A 72 -6.34 4.92 1.84
CA ALA A 72 -6.94 3.98 0.90
C ALA A 72 -8.43 4.30 0.67
N CYS A 73 -9.19 4.54 1.74
CA CYS A 73 -10.60 4.92 1.63
C CYS A 73 -10.80 6.21 0.83
N LEU A 74 -9.95 7.23 1.03
CA LEU A 74 -10.01 8.47 0.24
C LEU A 74 -9.76 8.23 -1.25
N ILE A 75 -8.81 7.35 -1.58
CA ILE A 75 -8.52 6.96 -2.97
C ILE A 75 -9.70 6.19 -3.55
N ASP A 76 -10.29 5.25 -2.80
CA ASP A 76 -11.41 4.44 -3.26
C ASP A 76 -12.67 5.28 -3.51
N ILE A 77 -12.95 6.26 -2.65
CA ILE A 77 -14.02 7.25 -2.89
C ILE A 77 -13.78 7.99 -4.21
N SER A 78 -12.56 8.46 -4.42
CA SER A 78 -12.19 9.17 -5.65
C SER A 78 -12.37 8.27 -6.88
N ARG A 79 -11.92 7.01 -6.83
CA ARG A 79 -12.06 6.05 -7.92
C ARG A 79 -13.51 5.70 -8.20
N LEU A 80 -14.30 5.43 -7.16
CA LEU A 80 -15.73 5.12 -7.31
C LEU A 80 -16.48 6.29 -7.94
N SER A 81 -16.15 7.53 -7.61
CA SER A 81 -16.77 8.71 -8.25
C SER A 81 -16.53 8.76 -9.76
N VAL A 82 -15.30 8.44 -10.21
CA VAL A 82 -14.95 8.39 -11.63
C VAL A 82 -15.58 7.18 -12.33
N TYR A 83 -15.66 6.04 -11.64
CA TYR A 83 -16.21 4.80 -12.20
C TYR A 83 -17.75 4.73 -12.14
N ALA A 84 -18.41 5.65 -11.43
CA ALA A 84 -19.86 5.62 -11.21
C ALA A 84 -20.65 5.54 -12.54
N GLU A 85 -20.26 6.35 -13.52
CA GLU A 85 -20.91 6.38 -14.85
C GLU A 85 -20.70 5.06 -15.60
N ASN A 86 -19.48 4.51 -15.60
CA ASN A 86 -19.18 3.21 -16.22
C ASN A 86 -19.91 2.05 -15.55
N ILE A 87 -19.99 2.05 -14.22
CA ILE A 87 -20.70 1.03 -13.43
C ILE A 87 -22.20 1.08 -13.73
N SER A 88 -22.78 2.28 -13.82
CA SER A 88 -24.20 2.47 -14.18
C SER A 88 -24.48 1.95 -15.59
N ASN A 89 -23.63 2.29 -16.57
CA ASN A 89 -23.82 1.93 -17.97
C ASN A 89 -23.58 0.44 -18.27
N HIS A 90 -22.72 -0.23 -17.49
CA HIS A 90 -22.33 -1.63 -17.68
C HIS A 90 -22.82 -2.57 -16.58
N HIS A 91 -23.83 -2.15 -15.80
CA HIS A 91 -24.34 -2.88 -14.65
C HIS A 91 -24.70 -4.35 -14.94
N GLU A 92 -25.24 -4.64 -16.12
CA GLU A 92 -25.61 -6.00 -16.53
C GLU A 92 -24.42 -6.91 -16.84
N SER A 93 -23.26 -6.33 -17.19
CA SER A 93 -22.03 -7.09 -17.45
C SER A 93 -21.25 -7.42 -16.17
N LEU A 94 -21.62 -6.81 -15.04
CA LEU A 94 -20.98 -7.05 -13.75
C LEU A 94 -21.49 -8.36 -13.14
N ASN A 95 -20.57 -9.29 -12.89
CA ASN A 95 -20.88 -10.50 -12.15
C ASN A 95 -20.97 -10.19 -10.65
N TRP A 96 -22.18 -9.88 -10.20
CA TRP A 96 -22.47 -9.54 -8.79
C TRP A 96 -22.08 -10.65 -7.81
N ASN A 97 -22.12 -11.92 -8.20
CA ASN A 97 -21.67 -13.02 -7.35
C ASN A 97 -20.16 -12.92 -7.06
N LEU A 98 -19.34 -12.61 -8.08
CA LEU A 98 -17.91 -12.40 -7.89
C LEU A 98 -17.63 -11.19 -7.00
N VAL A 99 -18.37 -10.09 -7.18
CA VAL A 99 -18.21 -8.89 -6.34
C VAL A 99 -18.51 -9.19 -4.88
N ILE A 100 -19.62 -9.90 -4.59
CA ILE A 100 -20.01 -10.27 -3.24
C ILE A 100 -18.97 -11.21 -2.61
N LEU A 101 -18.53 -12.25 -3.34
CA LEU A 101 -17.53 -13.20 -2.86
C LEU A 101 -16.19 -12.50 -2.58
N ALA A 102 -15.70 -11.67 -3.50
CA ALA A 102 -14.46 -10.91 -3.32
C ALA A 102 -14.55 -9.96 -2.12
N THR A 103 -15.69 -9.29 -1.94
CA THR A 103 -15.94 -8.40 -0.80
C THR A 103 -15.90 -9.19 0.51
N LEU A 104 -16.60 -10.32 0.60
CA LEU A 104 -16.58 -11.19 1.79
C LEU A 104 -15.17 -11.70 2.08
N SER A 105 -14.43 -12.16 1.06
CA SER A 105 -13.04 -12.58 1.22
C SER A 105 -12.15 -11.45 1.76
N ALA A 106 -12.35 -10.21 1.28
CA ALA A 106 -11.61 -9.04 1.78
C ALA A 106 -11.93 -8.75 3.26
N PHE A 107 -13.21 -8.81 3.67
CA PHE A 107 -13.61 -8.62 5.07
C PHE A 107 -13.02 -9.69 5.98
N ILE A 108 -13.10 -10.97 5.57
CA ILE A 108 -12.53 -12.09 6.32
C ILE A 108 -11.02 -11.91 6.45
N GLY A 109 -10.33 -11.60 5.36
CA GLY A 109 -8.90 -11.32 5.35
C GLY A 109 -8.51 -10.17 6.28
N ALA A 110 -9.24 -9.06 6.25
CA ALA A 110 -9.03 -7.91 7.13
C ALA A 110 -9.24 -8.25 8.61
N TYR A 111 -10.27 -9.04 8.93
CA TYR A 111 -10.55 -9.49 10.29
C TYR A 111 -9.41 -10.35 10.86
N PHE A 112 -8.98 -11.38 10.13
CA PHE A 112 -7.87 -12.23 10.55
C PHE A 112 -6.55 -11.47 10.59
N GLY A 113 -6.31 -10.59 9.61
CA GLY A 113 -5.14 -9.71 9.56
C GLY A 113 -5.03 -8.84 10.81
N ASN A 114 -6.12 -8.16 11.22
CA ASN A 114 -6.15 -7.35 12.43
C ASN A 114 -5.82 -8.17 13.69
N LYS A 115 -6.36 -9.39 13.80
CA LYS A 115 -6.09 -10.29 14.94
C LYS A 115 -4.61 -10.71 14.98
N MET A 116 -4.00 -10.96 13.83
CA MET A 116 -2.58 -11.32 13.72
C MET A 116 -1.67 -10.13 14.06
N LEU A 117 -2.01 -8.93 13.58
CA LEU A 117 -1.27 -7.69 13.83
C LEU A 117 -1.11 -7.35 15.31
N LYS A 118 -2.13 -7.64 16.13
CA LYS A 118 -2.05 -7.45 17.60
C LYS A 118 -0.94 -8.29 18.24
N LYS A 119 -0.62 -9.45 17.66
CA LYS A 119 0.40 -10.39 18.16
C LYS A 119 1.79 -10.14 17.59
N MET A 120 1.94 -9.23 16.62
CA MET A 120 3.19 -8.93 15.94
C MET A 120 3.93 -7.74 16.56
N THR A 121 5.25 -7.79 16.52
CA THR A 121 6.12 -6.65 16.87
C THR A 121 6.26 -5.72 15.66
N ILE A 122 6.50 -4.42 15.91
CA ILE A 122 6.75 -3.45 14.83
C ILE A 122 7.95 -3.86 13.95
N SER A 123 9.00 -4.41 14.57
CA SER A 123 10.18 -4.91 13.84
C SER A 123 9.86 -6.07 12.90
N PHE A 124 8.95 -6.97 13.30
CA PHE A 124 8.52 -8.07 12.43
C PHE A 124 7.66 -7.53 11.28
N LEU A 125 6.73 -6.61 11.57
CA LEU A 125 5.89 -5.95 10.56
C LEU A 125 6.74 -5.27 9.49
N GLN A 126 7.75 -4.50 9.91
CA GLN A 126 8.68 -3.81 9.02
C GLN A 126 9.40 -4.78 8.08
N LYS A 127 9.97 -5.88 8.62
CA LYS A 127 10.64 -6.91 7.82
C LYS A 127 9.68 -7.56 6.82
N LEU A 128 8.47 -7.91 7.26
CA LEU A 128 7.48 -8.55 6.41
C LEU A 128 7.07 -7.66 5.24
N VAL A 129 6.77 -6.39 5.51
CA VAL A 129 6.43 -5.41 4.46
C VAL A 129 7.60 -5.24 3.49
N ALA A 130 8.82 -5.07 4.00
CA ALA A 130 10.01 -4.89 3.16
C ALA A 130 10.25 -6.10 2.23
N ILE A 131 10.16 -7.32 2.75
CA ILE A 131 10.30 -8.55 1.96
C ILE A 131 9.20 -8.65 0.89
N ALA A 132 7.95 -8.38 1.26
CA ALA A 132 6.84 -8.39 0.31
C ALA A 132 7.03 -7.38 -0.82
N LEU A 133 7.52 -6.17 -0.49
CA LEU A 133 7.84 -5.14 -1.48
C LEU A 133 8.97 -5.56 -2.43
N ILE A 134 10.03 -6.18 -1.92
CA ILE A 134 11.12 -6.70 -2.76
C ILE A 134 10.59 -7.74 -3.73
N ILE A 135 9.84 -8.73 -3.24
CA ILE A 135 9.27 -9.79 -4.06
C ILE A 135 8.40 -9.18 -5.16
N PHE A 136 7.49 -8.29 -4.79
CA PHE A 136 6.62 -7.58 -5.74
C PHE A 136 7.42 -6.83 -6.80
N SER A 137 8.47 -6.11 -6.39
CA SER A 137 9.32 -5.33 -7.29
C SER A 137 10.10 -6.22 -8.26
N VAL A 138 10.58 -7.37 -7.80
CA VAL A 138 11.27 -8.35 -8.65
C VAL A 138 10.31 -8.88 -9.70
N PHE A 139 9.11 -9.33 -9.31
CA PHE A 139 8.09 -9.83 -10.24
C PHE A 139 7.67 -8.79 -11.29
N LEU A 140 7.49 -7.53 -10.87
CA LEU A 140 7.21 -6.41 -11.76
C LEU A 140 8.41 -6.09 -12.68
N GLY A 141 9.64 -6.29 -12.20
CA GLY A 141 10.86 -6.03 -12.95
C GLY A 141 11.10 -7.03 -14.08
N ILE A 142 10.75 -8.30 -13.85
CA ILE A 142 10.86 -9.40 -14.83
C ILE A 142 9.62 -9.52 -15.74
N GLY A 143 8.59 -8.72 -15.50
CA GLY A 143 7.39 -8.65 -16.35
C GLY A 143 6.39 -9.80 -16.17
N ILE A 144 6.43 -10.49 -15.03
CA ILE A 144 5.41 -11.51 -14.67
C ILE A 144 4.14 -10.84 -14.13
N LEU A 145 4.30 -9.68 -13.49
CA LEU A 145 3.26 -8.72 -13.08
C LEU A 145 3.42 -7.44 -13.89
#